data_AF-A0A2N3DVN3-F1
#
_entry.id   AF-A0A2N3DVN3-F1
#
_cell.length_a   1.000
_cell.length_b   1.000
_cell.length_c   1.000
_cell.angle_alpha   90.00
_cell.angle_beta   90.00
_cell.angle_gamma   90.00
#
_symmetry.space_group_name_H-M   'P 1'
#
loop_
_entity.id
_entity.type
_entity.pdbx_description
1 polymer ?
#
loop_
_entity_poly.entity_id
_entity_poly.type
_entity_poly.pdbx_seq_one_letter_code
_entity_poly.pdbx_strand_id
1 'polypeptide(L)'
;KQAYIANDERGSFLIFRNFKNTARVGKSAVSEEVVRRLSQPDATFADVQELVAGTAGRELLTTGDLSKGVFWAGMVQGLIHDIPTCQQLIDRIIAEAEAIIDQRLAGFRR
;
A
#
# COMPACT_ATOMS: atom_id res chain seq x y z
N LYS A 1 -8.23 -6.06 3.40
CA LYS A 1 -8.45 -5.59 2.00
C LYS A 1 -9.13 -4.22 1.93
N GLN A 2 -10.20 -3.96 2.69
CA GLN A 2 -10.91 -2.67 2.63
C GLN A 2 -10.03 -1.43 2.86
N ALA A 3 -8.98 -1.55 3.67
CA ALA A 3 -8.00 -0.48 3.87
C ALA A 3 -7.33 0.02 2.57
N TYR A 4 -7.19 -0.82 1.54
CA TYR A 4 -6.65 -0.40 0.25
C TYR A 4 -7.63 0.48 -0.52
N ILE A 5 -8.94 0.17 -0.45
CA ILE A 5 -9.99 0.94 -1.13
C ILE A 5 -10.25 2.26 -0.42
N ALA A 6 -10.17 2.26 0.91
CA ALA A 6 -10.41 3.45 1.72
C ALA A 6 -9.25 4.47 1.70
N ASN A 7 -8.08 4.08 1.19
CA ASN A 7 -6.92 4.97 1.07
C ASN A 7 -6.80 5.53 -0.35
N ASP A 8 -6.20 6.71 -0.46
CA ASP A 8 -5.86 7.36 -1.72
C ASP A 8 -4.36 7.16 -2.07
N GLU A 9 -3.90 7.82 -3.13
CA GLU A 9 -2.50 7.78 -3.57
C GLU A 9 -1.51 8.39 -2.55
N ARG A 10 -2.01 9.23 -1.63
CA ARG A 10 -1.26 9.85 -0.52
C ARG A 10 -1.35 9.02 0.76
N GLY A 11 -2.19 7.99 0.80
CA GLY A 11 -2.41 7.08 1.93
C GLY A 11 -1.26 6.09 2.17
N SER A 12 0.00 6.49 2.02
CA SER A 12 1.16 5.64 2.30
C SER A 12 2.33 6.42 2.90
N PHE A 13 3.21 5.72 3.63
CA PHE A 13 4.44 6.27 4.19
C PHE A 13 5.67 5.51 3.72
N LEU A 14 6.82 6.20 3.71
CA LEU A 14 8.14 5.60 3.59
C LEU A 14 8.78 5.55 4.98
N ILE A 15 8.89 4.34 5.55
CA ILE A 15 9.51 4.12 6.86
C ILE A 15 10.95 3.63 6.70
N PHE A 16 11.74 3.67 7.78
CA PHE A 16 13.14 3.20 7.84
C PHE A 16 14.12 3.88 6.89
N ARG A 17 13.82 5.10 6.40
CA ARG A 17 14.74 5.85 5.53
C ARG A 17 16.11 6.10 6.19
N ASN A 18 16.11 6.47 7.47
CA ASN A 18 17.33 6.74 8.25
C ASN A 18 18.21 5.48 8.39
N PHE A 19 17.61 4.29 8.31
CA PHE A 19 18.31 3.01 8.44
C PHE A 19 18.76 2.44 7.08
N LYS A 20 18.58 3.18 5.98
CA LYS A 20 18.84 2.69 4.60
C LYS A 20 18.13 1.36 4.28
N ASN A 21 17.00 1.11 4.93
CA ASN A 21 16.19 -0.10 4.78
C ASN A 21 14.73 0.27 4.43
N THR A 22 14.57 1.17 3.46
CA THR A 22 13.29 1.86 3.23
C THR A 22 12.18 0.89 2.84
N ALA A 23 11.04 1.00 3.51
CA ALA A 23 9.83 0.25 3.20
C ALA A 23 8.65 1.20 2.94
N ARG A 24 7.76 0.83 2.02
CA ARG A 24 6.50 1.55 1.79
C ARG A 24 5.33 0.80 2.42
N VAL A 25 4.62 1.47 3.31
CA VAL A 25 3.49 0.91 4.06
C VAL A 25 2.25 1.78 3.88
N GLY A 26 1.07 1.17 3.97
CA GLY A 26 -0.19 1.91 3.92
C GLY A 26 -0.42 2.74 5.18
N LYS A 27 -1.20 3.81 5.04
CA LYS A 27 -1.57 4.70 6.13
C LYS A 27 -2.52 3.97 7.09
N SER A 28 -2.12 3.92 8.36
CA SER A 28 -2.89 3.45 9.51
C SER A 28 -2.35 4.14 10.77
N ALA A 29 -3.07 4.03 11.88
CA ALA A 29 -2.59 4.54 13.17
C ALA A 29 -1.21 3.96 13.57
N VAL A 30 -0.96 2.67 13.25
CA VAL A 30 0.33 2.03 13.54
C VAL A 30 1.45 2.61 12.67
N SER A 31 1.23 2.80 11.36
CA SER A 31 2.27 3.35 10.49
C SER A 31 2.53 4.83 10.75
N GLU A 32 1.51 5.61 11.16
CA GLU A 32 1.67 6.98 11.65
C GLU A 32 2.54 7.03 12.91
N GLU A 33 2.33 6.11 13.85
CA GLU A 33 3.13 6.00 15.07
C GLU A 33 4.59 5.62 14.75
N VAL A 34 4.82 4.70 13.83
CA VAL A 34 6.18 4.36 13.36
C VAL A 34 6.86 5.59 12.77
N VAL A 35 6.20 6.34 11.91
CA VAL A 35 6.75 7.59 11.34
C VAL A 35 7.06 8.60 12.43
N ARG A 36 6.17 8.76 13.41
CA ARG A 36 6.35 9.67 14.55
C ARG A 36 7.59 9.30 15.38
N ARG A 37 7.75 8.02 15.75
CA ARG A 37 8.91 7.56 16.53
C ARG A 37 10.21 7.69 15.76
N LEU A 38 10.23 7.32 14.47
CA LEU A 38 11.42 7.41 13.63
C LEU A 38 11.78 8.84 13.18
N SER A 39 10.94 9.83 13.48
CA SER A 39 11.24 11.24 13.23
C SER A 39 12.19 11.86 14.27
N GLN A 40 12.41 11.19 15.41
CA GLN A 40 13.33 11.67 16.43
C GLN A 40 14.79 11.52 15.96
N PRO A 41 15.70 12.49 16.24
CA PRO A 41 17.08 12.47 15.74
C PRO A 41 17.90 11.24 16.14
N ASP A 42 17.62 10.68 17.32
CA ASP A 42 18.30 9.55 17.94
C ASP A 42 17.51 8.23 17.83
N ALA A 43 16.42 8.23 17.05
CA ALA A 43 15.58 7.05 16.88
C ALA A 43 16.37 5.87 16.32
N THR A 44 16.19 4.72 16.94
CA THR A 44 16.76 3.44 16.59
C THR A 44 15.68 2.49 16.09
N PHE A 45 16.08 1.36 15.51
CA PHE A 45 15.12 0.33 15.11
C PHE A 45 14.36 -0.27 16.31
N ALA A 46 15.01 -0.34 17.48
CA ALA A 46 14.41 -0.89 18.69
C ALA A 46 13.16 -0.12 19.13
N ASP A 47 13.07 1.19 18.81
CA ASP A 47 11.95 2.06 19.18
C ASP A 47 10.64 1.75 18.44
N VAL A 48 10.70 0.93 17.37
CA VAL A 48 9.54 0.56 16.56
C VAL A 48 9.43 -0.94 16.30
N GLN A 49 10.36 -1.73 16.84
CA GLN A 49 10.53 -3.15 16.50
C GLN A 49 9.24 -3.95 16.73
N GLU A 50 8.48 -3.65 17.79
CA GLU A 50 7.23 -4.30 18.13
C GLU A 50 6.10 -3.99 17.14
N LEU A 51 6.09 -2.78 16.56
CA LEU A 51 5.08 -2.34 15.60
C LEU A 51 5.30 -2.90 14.19
N VAL A 52 6.54 -3.29 13.89
CA VAL A 52 7.01 -3.68 12.55
C VAL A 52 7.51 -5.13 12.49
N ALA A 53 7.35 -5.89 13.58
CA ALA A 53 7.71 -7.29 13.63
C ALA A 53 6.95 -8.10 12.57
N GLY A 54 7.62 -9.06 11.94
CA GLY A 54 6.97 -9.94 10.95
C GLY A 54 5.81 -10.74 11.53
N THR A 55 5.86 -11.08 12.82
CA THR A 55 4.77 -11.74 13.55
C THR A 55 3.53 -10.84 13.66
N ALA A 56 3.72 -9.55 13.93
CA ALA A 56 2.65 -8.54 13.96
C ALA A 56 2.00 -8.37 12.58
N GLY A 57 2.81 -8.30 11.52
CA GLY A 57 2.32 -8.28 10.14
C GLY A 57 1.53 -9.54 9.76
N ARG A 58 1.97 -10.72 10.21
CA ARG A 58 1.26 -11.99 9.98
C ARG A 58 -0.10 -12.01 10.69
N GLU A 59 -0.17 -11.54 11.93
CA GLU A 59 -1.42 -11.43 12.67
C GLU A 59 -2.39 -10.50 11.95
N LEU A 60 -1.94 -9.29 11.56
CA LEU A 60 -2.73 -8.34 10.78
C LEU A 60 -3.29 -8.98 9.51
N LEU A 61 -2.48 -9.71 8.74
CA LEU A 61 -2.93 -10.35 7.50
C LEU A 61 -3.96 -11.46 7.75
N THR A 62 -3.87 -12.14 8.89
CA THR A 62 -4.78 -13.22 9.27
C THR A 62 -6.10 -12.68 9.80
N THR A 63 -6.07 -11.67 10.65
CA THR A 63 -7.24 -11.16 11.37
C THR A 63 -7.91 -9.98 10.68
N GLY A 64 -7.16 -9.23 9.87
CA GLY A 64 -7.58 -7.95 9.34
C GLY A 64 -7.49 -6.79 10.33
N ASP A 65 -6.96 -7.01 11.53
CA ASP A 65 -6.84 -5.99 12.57
C ASP A 65 -5.63 -5.07 12.29
N LEU A 66 -5.93 -3.85 11.83
CA LEU A 66 -4.93 -2.83 11.49
C LEU A 66 -4.18 -2.28 12.71
N SER A 67 -4.64 -2.54 13.94
CA SER A 67 -3.93 -2.10 15.14
C SER A 67 -2.74 -2.99 15.48
N LYS A 68 -2.60 -4.15 14.83
CA LYS A 68 -1.58 -5.15 15.17
C LYS A 68 -0.22 -4.84 14.60
N GLY A 69 -0.16 -4.17 13.45
CA GLY A 69 1.10 -3.89 12.77
C GLY A 69 0.93 -3.00 11.56
N VAL A 70 2.00 -2.88 10.78
CA VAL A 70 1.97 -2.21 9.48
C VAL A 70 1.48 -3.17 8.39
N PHE A 71 0.76 -2.65 7.41
CA PHE A 71 0.41 -3.37 6.19
C PHE A 71 1.12 -2.78 4.98
N TRP A 72 1.52 -3.62 4.05
CA TRP A 72 2.26 -3.22 2.85
C TRP A 72 1.29 -2.63 1.83
N ALA A 73 1.56 -1.41 1.35
CA ALA A 73 0.74 -0.76 0.34
C ALA A 73 1.59 0.16 -0.54
N GLY A 74 1.29 0.17 -1.84
CA GLY A 74 1.81 1.13 -2.79
C GLY A 74 0.86 2.31 -2.99
N MET A 75 1.37 3.40 -3.59
CA MET A 75 0.54 4.54 -4.00
C MET A 75 -0.55 4.15 -5.00
N VAL A 76 -0.34 3.06 -5.74
CA VAL A 76 -1.32 2.49 -6.68
C VAL A 76 -2.66 2.14 -6.04
N GLN A 77 -2.72 1.98 -4.70
CA GLN A 77 -3.98 1.73 -4.01
C GLN A 77 -5.04 2.83 -4.29
N GLY A 78 -4.62 4.07 -4.55
CA GLY A 78 -5.52 5.16 -4.91
C GLY A 78 -6.24 4.97 -6.25
N LEU A 79 -5.85 3.96 -7.04
CA LEU A 79 -6.51 3.56 -8.29
C LEU A 79 -7.34 2.27 -8.11
N ILE A 80 -7.39 1.71 -6.90
CA ILE A 80 -8.12 0.46 -6.60
C ILE A 80 -9.43 0.83 -5.94
N HIS A 81 -10.55 0.58 -6.63
CA HIS A 81 -11.88 0.95 -6.17
C HIS A 81 -12.83 -0.24 -5.93
N ASP A 82 -12.37 -1.46 -6.21
CA ASP A 82 -13.14 -2.69 -6.06
C ASP A 82 -12.26 -3.89 -5.66
N ILE A 83 -12.91 -5.04 -5.40
CA ILE A 83 -12.24 -6.31 -5.05
C ILE A 83 -12.75 -7.41 -6.00
N PRO A 84 -12.28 -7.45 -7.25
CA PRO A 84 -12.68 -8.50 -8.19
C PRO A 84 -12.01 -9.85 -7.86
N THR A 85 -12.48 -10.92 -8.50
CA THR A 85 -11.68 -12.15 -8.61
C THR A 85 -10.43 -11.90 -9.46
N CYS A 86 -9.41 -12.75 -9.34
CA CYS A 86 -8.21 -12.62 -10.16
C CYS A 86 -8.53 -12.70 -11.66
N GLN A 87 -9.47 -13.56 -12.06
CA GLN A 87 -9.89 -13.69 -13.46
C GLN A 87 -10.48 -12.37 -13.98
N GLN A 88 -11.48 -11.83 -13.27
CA GLN A 88 -12.11 -10.55 -13.63
C GLN A 88 -11.11 -9.38 -13.67
N LEU A 89 -10.13 -9.35 -12.76
CA LEU A 89 -9.10 -8.33 -12.76
C LEU A 89 -8.26 -8.38 -14.04
N ILE A 90 -7.77 -9.56 -14.40
CA ILE A 90 -6.92 -9.74 -15.58
C ILE A 90 -7.71 -9.48 -16.86
N ASP A 91 -8.92 -10.03 -16.97
CA ASP A 91 -9.78 -9.82 -18.14
C ASP A 91 -10.07 -8.33 -18.36
N ARG A 92 -10.36 -7.60 -17.28
CA ARG A 92 -10.59 -6.15 -17.34
C ARG A 92 -9.34 -5.40 -17.79
N ILE A 93 -8.17 -5.71 -17.23
CA ILE A 93 -6.90 -5.05 -17.61
C ILE A 93 -6.63 -5.22 -19.11
N ILE A 94 -6.80 -6.43 -19.64
CA ILE A 94 -6.56 -6.71 -21.05
C ILE A 94 -7.59 -6.00 -21.93
N ALA A 95 -8.88 -6.11 -21.62
CA ALA A 95 -9.94 -5.48 -22.40
C ALA A 95 -9.83 -3.94 -22.41
N GLU A 96 -9.50 -3.32 -21.27
CA GLU A 96 -9.27 -1.87 -21.19
C GLU A 96 -8.02 -1.44 -21.98
N ALA A 97 -6.96 -2.24 -21.98
CA ALA A 97 -5.76 -1.98 -22.78
C ALA A 97 -6.06 -2.04 -24.29
N GLU A 98 -6.79 -3.06 -24.75
CA GLU A 98 -7.25 -3.18 -26.14
C GLU A 98 -8.11 -1.99 -26.55
N ALA A 99 -9.09 -1.60 -25.70
CA ALA A 99 -9.92 -0.42 -25.96
C ALA A 99 -9.10 0.88 -26.05
N ILE A 100 -8.05 1.04 -25.23
CA ILE A 100 -7.14 2.18 -25.32
C ILE A 100 -6.43 2.20 -26.69
N ILE A 101 -5.94 1.05 -27.16
CA ILE A 101 -5.21 0.97 -28.44
C ILE A 101 -6.15 1.19 -29.63
N ASP A 102 -7.23 0.42 -29.69
CA ASP A 102 -8.08 0.31 -30.87
C ASP A 102 -9.11 1.44 -30.99
N GLN A 103 -9.44 2.11 -29.88
CA GLN A 103 -10.43 3.19 -29.86
C GLN A 103 -9.77 4.53 -29.54
N ARG A 104 -9.20 4.67 -28.34
CA ARG A 104 -8.66 5.96 -27.88
C ARG A 104 -7.48 6.43 -28.73
N LEU A 105 -6.49 5.56 -28.95
CA LEU A 105 -5.27 5.92 -29.67
C LEU A 105 -5.47 5.91 -31.18
N ALA A 106 -6.27 4.98 -31.72
CA ALA A 106 -6.64 4.96 -33.12
C ALA A 106 -7.32 6.27 -33.57
N GLY A 107 -8.17 6.87 -32.72
CA GLY A 107 -8.80 8.16 -33.00
C GLY A 107 -7.83 9.34 -33.20
N PHE A 108 -6.55 9.20 -32.83
CA PHE A 108 -5.52 10.20 -33.10
C PHE A 108 -4.77 9.99 -34.42
N ARG A 109 -4.95 8.85 -35.09
CA ARG A 109 -4.39 8.60 -36.42
C ARG A 109 -5.33 9.24 -37.45
N ARG A 110 -4.93 10.41 -37.96
CA ARG A 110 -5.59 11.07 -39.11
C ARG A 110 -5.43 10.24 -40.37
#